data_AF-A0A7G6X1L8-F1
#
_entry.id   AF-A0A7G6X1L8-F1
#
_cell.length_a   1.000
_cell.length_b   1.000
_cell.length_c   1.000
_cell.angle_alpha   90.00
_cell.angle_beta   90.00
_cell.angle_gamma   90.00
#
_symmetry.space_group_name_H-M   'P 1'
#
loop_
_entity.id
_entity.type
_entity.pdbx_description
1 polymer ?
#
loop_
_entity_poly.entity_id
_entity_poly.type
_entity_poly.pdbx_seq_one_letter_code
_entity_poly.pdbx_strand_id
1 'polypeptide(L)'
;MSKKILVVVASTRPGRLGPAVAEWFVRATAGTASALGVEVEVADLAEVGLPFLDEPEHPSTGIYLHEHTRAWSRLVDSADALVFVTSEYNFSMPATLKNAFDYLSAEWAWKPCLFIGYGNTSAGTRGVQMARSVAATMRMLTIGGDIFLRIADTFSDGKVIETERLAGRAQEALTELDHVADVLRPLYRAEREIVPAVLADAAELLVLQRCCWVEEALANDRLDLPALLESEHEVRNALRDWTTWVVRLNGRLVGSARAKRDGESWLIGRLMVAPDQRHDGLGRRLLAYAESQAPAGVTAASLFTGERSEQNIAFYQKAGYSLSSSGDETPPGAVSLRKPL
;
A
#
# COMPACT_ATOMS: atom_id res chain seq x y z
N MET A 1 -2.73 3.73 -9.58
CA MET A 1 -2.49 2.29 -9.85
C MET A 1 -3.85 1.64 -10.07
N SER A 2 -3.93 0.61 -10.92
CA SER A 2 -5.14 -0.22 -11.06
C SER A 2 -5.52 -0.81 -9.69
N LYS A 3 -6.82 -0.96 -9.41
CA LYS A 3 -7.28 -1.64 -8.20
C LYS A 3 -6.98 -3.13 -8.30
N LYS A 4 -6.59 -3.74 -7.19
CA LYS A 4 -6.32 -5.18 -7.13
C LYS A 4 -7.41 -5.90 -6.33
N ILE A 5 -8.01 -6.92 -6.91
CA ILE A 5 -8.95 -7.83 -6.23
C ILE A 5 -8.26 -9.18 -6.07
N LEU A 6 -8.09 -9.62 -4.83
CA LEU A 6 -7.42 -10.87 -4.51
C LEU A 6 -8.43 -11.98 -4.26
N VAL A 7 -8.40 -13.01 -5.11
CA VAL A 7 -9.20 -14.23 -5.00
C VAL A 7 -8.41 -15.26 -4.19
N VAL A 8 -8.86 -15.55 -2.97
CA VAL A 8 -8.19 -16.49 -2.06
C VAL A 8 -8.86 -17.86 -2.14
N VAL A 9 -8.14 -18.87 -2.64
CA VAL A 9 -8.60 -20.27 -2.63
C VAL A 9 -8.28 -20.87 -1.27
N ALA A 10 -9.34 -21.16 -0.51
CA ALA A 10 -9.20 -21.39 0.92
C ALA A 10 -8.88 -22.84 1.32
N SER A 11 -9.32 -23.83 0.54
CA SER A 11 -9.03 -25.25 0.83
C SER A 11 -7.64 -25.61 0.33
N THR A 12 -6.93 -26.48 1.05
CA THR A 12 -5.64 -27.05 0.60
C THR A 12 -5.70 -28.56 0.36
N ARG A 13 -6.89 -29.16 0.45
CA ARG A 13 -7.06 -30.61 0.28
C ARG A 13 -6.62 -31.06 -1.13
N PRO A 14 -5.91 -32.19 -1.28
CA PRO A 14 -5.68 -32.80 -2.59
C PRO A 14 -7.00 -33.11 -3.31
N GLY A 15 -7.10 -32.75 -4.59
CA GLY A 15 -8.33 -32.92 -5.39
C GLY A 15 -9.48 -31.98 -5.02
N ARG A 16 -9.20 -30.88 -4.30
CA ARG A 16 -10.17 -29.82 -4.02
C ARG A 16 -10.70 -29.16 -5.30
N LEU A 17 -11.95 -28.68 -5.25
CA LEU A 17 -12.61 -27.97 -6.35
C LEU A 17 -12.33 -26.46 -6.35
N GLY A 18 -11.72 -25.92 -5.29
CA GLY A 18 -11.45 -24.49 -5.13
C GLY A 18 -10.72 -23.83 -6.31
N PRO A 19 -9.62 -24.41 -6.83
CA PRO A 19 -8.94 -23.86 -8.01
C PRO A 19 -9.85 -23.74 -9.22
N ALA A 20 -10.67 -24.76 -9.52
CA ALA A 20 -11.61 -24.72 -10.64
C ALA A 20 -12.69 -23.63 -10.47
N VAL A 21 -13.09 -23.32 -9.23
CA VAL A 21 -14.02 -22.21 -8.93
C VAL A 21 -13.34 -20.86 -9.12
N ALA A 22 -12.09 -20.68 -8.67
CA ALA A 22 -11.34 -19.45 -8.88
C ALA A 22 -11.07 -19.20 -10.37
N GLU A 23 -10.62 -20.22 -11.11
CA GLU A 23 -10.42 -20.17 -12.56
C GLU A 23 -11.71 -19.80 -13.30
N TRP A 24 -12.84 -20.40 -12.91
CA TRP A 24 -14.15 -20.03 -13.44
C TRP A 24 -14.49 -18.56 -13.16
N PHE A 25 -14.33 -18.09 -11.92
CA PHE A 25 -14.67 -16.72 -11.54
C PHE A 25 -13.82 -15.70 -12.32
N VAL A 26 -12.49 -15.92 -12.41
CA VAL A 26 -11.58 -15.07 -13.18
C VAL A 26 -11.99 -15.04 -14.65
N ARG A 27 -12.27 -16.19 -15.26
CA ARG A 27 -12.70 -16.26 -16.67
C ARG A 27 -14.04 -15.56 -16.89
N ALA A 28 -15.05 -15.84 -16.06
CA ALA A 28 -16.40 -15.31 -16.21
C ALA A 28 -16.45 -13.78 -16.03
N THR A 29 -15.50 -13.22 -15.27
CA THR A 29 -15.45 -11.78 -14.96
C THR A 29 -14.39 -11.00 -15.75
N ALA A 30 -13.58 -11.66 -16.60
CA ALA A 30 -12.47 -11.02 -17.31
C ALA A 30 -12.87 -9.77 -18.10
N GLY A 31 -14.01 -9.80 -18.81
CA GLY A 31 -14.53 -8.64 -19.54
C GLY A 31 -14.91 -7.47 -18.61
N THR A 32 -15.58 -7.78 -17.49
CA THR A 32 -15.96 -6.79 -16.47
C THR A 32 -14.73 -6.20 -15.78
N ALA A 33 -13.76 -7.02 -15.38
CA ALA A 33 -12.51 -6.56 -14.77
C ALA A 33 -11.75 -5.61 -15.71
N SER A 34 -11.66 -5.95 -17.01
CA SER A 34 -11.05 -5.08 -18.01
C SER A 34 -11.80 -3.75 -18.16
N ALA A 35 -13.14 -3.76 -18.16
CA ALA A 35 -13.94 -2.56 -18.27
C ALA A 35 -13.83 -1.64 -17.05
N LEU A 36 -13.66 -2.22 -15.86
CA LEU A 36 -13.47 -1.50 -14.59
C LEU A 36 -12.01 -1.06 -14.36
N GLY A 37 -11.05 -1.55 -15.16
CA GLY A 37 -9.63 -1.30 -14.95
C GLY A 37 -9.09 -1.93 -13.68
N VAL A 38 -9.59 -3.12 -13.33
CA VAL A 38 -9.24 -3.89 -12.13
C VAL A 38 -8.39 -5.09 -12.50
N GLU A 39 -7.35 -5.34 -11.70
CA GLU A 39 -6.53 -6.55 -11.75
C GLU A 39 -7.12 -7.60 -10.80
N VAL A 40 -7.41 -8.80 -11.31
CA VAL A 40 -7.85 -9.94 -10.49
C VAL A 40 -6.69 -10.92 -10.35
N GLU A 41 -6.18 -11.08 -9.13
CA GLU A 41 -5.09 -11.99 -8.80
C GLU A 41 -5.62 -13.17 -7.97
N VAL A 42 -5.06 -14.36 -8.14
CA VAL A 42 -5.42 -15.56 -7.37
C VAL A 42 -4.30 -15.91 -6.40
N ALA A 43 -4.65 -16.10 -5.13
CA ALA A 43 -3.79 -16.66 -4.11
C ALA A 43 -4.35 -18.02 -3.64
N ASP A 44 -3.67 -19.11 -3.96
CA ASP A 44 -4.04 -20.43 -3.46
C ASP A 44 -3.33 -20.73 -2.15
N LEU A 45 -4.07 -20.92 -1.06
CA LEU A 45 -3.46 -21.19 0.25
C LEU A 45 -2.60 -22.47 0.28
N ALA A 46 -2.81 -23.40 -0.65
CA ALA A 46 -1.96 -24.59 -0.77
C ALA A 46 -0.58 -24.24 -1.33
N GLU A 47 -0.50 -23.20 -2.18
CA GLU A 47 0.75 -22.70 -2.77
C GLU A 47 1.42 -21.66 -1.87
N VAL A 48 0.62 -20.79 -1.21
CA VAL A 48 1.13 -19.86 -0.19
C VAL A 48 1.81 -20.63 0.94
N GLY A 49 1.29 -21.82 1.30
CA GLY A 49 1.99 -22.76 2.17
C GLY A 49 2.17 -22.28 3.60
N LEU A 50 1.20 -21.54 4.14
CA LEU A 50 1.24 -21.08 5.54
C LEU A 50 1.32 -22.30 6.49
N PRO A 51 2.32 -22.34 7.40
CA PRO A 51 2.30 -23.24 8.55
C PRO A 51 1.04 -23.02 9.39
N PHE A 52 0.79 -23.89 10.37
CA PHE A 52 -0.14 -23.52 11.43
C PHE A 52 0.49 -22.36 12.22
N LEU A 53 -0.30 -21.33 12.55
CA LEU A 53 0.17 -20.07 13.12
C LEU A 53 1.39 -20.24 14.05
N ASP A 54 2.54 -19.75 13.58
CA ASP A 54 3.86 -19.91 14.20
C ASP A 54 4.55 -18.58 14.54
N GLU A 55 3.89 -17.45 14.30
CA GLU A 55 4.39 -16.14 14.71
C GLU A 55 4.36 -15.99 16.24
N PRO A 56 5.46 -15.54 16.88
CA PRO A 56 5.52 -15.35 18.33
C PRO A 56 4.80 -14.07 18.77
N GLU A 57 4.72 -13.06 17.91
CA GLU A 57 4.10 -11.77 18.19
C GLU A 57 2.63 -11.76 17.76
N HIS A 58 1.82 -10.96 18.46
CA HIS A 58 0.41 -10.83 18.10
C HIS A 58 0.25 -10.07 16.76
N PRO A 59 -0.59 -10.53 15.81
CA PRO A 59 -0.74 -9.92 14.49
C PRO A 59 -1.10 -8.44 14.50
N SER A 60 -1.80 -7.97 15.54
CA SER A 60 -2.16 -6.55 15.69
C SER A 60 -0.96 -5.60 15.87
N THR A 61 0.23 -6.12 16.18
CA THR A 61 1.47 -5.33 16.25
C THR A 61 2.01 -4.98 14.88
N GLY A 62 1.66 -5.76 13.83
CA GLY A 62 2.25 -5.67 12.50
C GLY A 62 3.72 -6.13 12.43
N ILE A 63 4.25 -6.72 13.50
CA ILE A 63 5.62 -7.24 13.56
C ILE A 63 5.59 -8.72 13.18
N TYR A 64 6.21 -9.07 12.05
CA TYR A 64 6.25 -10.44 11.54
C TYR A 64 7.70 -10.94 11.43
N LEU A 65 8.00 -12.01 12.17
CA LEU A 65 9.33 -12.61 12.23
C LEU A 65 9.63 -13.45 10.99
N HIS A 66 8.63 -14.18 10.47
CA HIS A 66 8.85 -15.13 9.40
C HIS A 66 8.57 -14.56 8.01
N GLU A 67 9.31 -15.04 7.01
CA GLU A 67 9.17 -14.55 5.64
C GLU A 67 7.86 -14.95 4.99
N HIS A 68 7.31 -16.14 5.30
CA HIS A 68 5.99 -16.54 4.81
C HIS A 68 4.90 -15.60 5.28
N THR A 69 4.96 -15.13 6.53
CA THR A 69 4.00 -14.14 7.06
C THR A 69 4.18 -12.79 6.41
N ARG A 70 5.42 -12.30 6.24
CA ARG A 70 5.66 -11.03 5.54
C ARG A 70 5.22 -11.09 4.07
N ALA A 71 5.42 -12.22 3.39
CA ALA A 71 4.94 -12.43 2.03
C ALA A 71 3.42 -12.44 1.97
N TRP A 72 2.76 -13.13 2.90
CA TRP A 72 1.30 -13.13 3.03
C TRP A 72 0.74 -11.74 3.35
N SER A 73 1.36 -11.02 4.28
CA SER A 73 1.04 -9.64 4.63
C SER A 73 1.13 -8.73 3.40
N ARG A 74 2.25 -8.77 2.64
CA ARG A 74 2.39 -7.96 1.41
C ARG A 74 1.31 -8.29 0.37
N LEU A 75 1.00 -9.57 0.19
CA LEU A 75 0.00 -10.02 -0.78
C LEU A 75 -1.39 -9.51 -0.41
N VAL A 76 -1.84 -9.76 0.83
CA VAL A 76 -3.14 -9.29 1.33
C VAL A 76 -3.17 -7.77 1.37
N ASP A 77 -2.11 -7.12 1.87
CA ASP A 77 -2.01 -5.67 1.94
C ASP A 77 -2.18 -5.04 0.56
N SER A 78 -1.59 -5.61 -0.50
CA SER A 78 -1.68 -5.11 -1.87
C SER A 78 -3.09 -5.14 -2.49
N ALA A 79 -4.00 -5.94 -1.94
CA ALA A 79 -5.38 -6.02 -2.41
C ALA A 79 -6.21 -4.81 -1.95
N ASP A 80 -7.06 -4.28 -2.83
CA ASP A 80 -8.08 -3.29 -2.50
C ASP A 80 -9.44 -3.96 -2.17
N ALA A 81 -9.67 -5.21 -2.58
CA ALA A 81 -10.82 -6.02 -2.16
C ALA A 81 -10.52 -7.52 -2.23
N LEU A 82 -11.38 -8.34 -1.61
CA LEU A 82 -11.14 -9.77 -1.41
C LEU A 82 -12.31 -10.64 -1.90
N VAL A 83 -11.99 -11.77 -2.54
CA VAL A 83 -12.95 -12.82 -2.89
C VAL A 83 -12.49 -14.12 -2.25
N PHE A 84 -13.25 -14.66 -1.30
CA PHE A 84 -12.90 -15.92 -0.65
C PHE A 84 -13.62 -17.11 -1.31
N VAL A 85 -12.86 -17.95 -2.01
CA VAL A 85 -13.35 -19.20 -2.58
C VAL A 85 -13.19 -20.31 -1.55
N THR A 86 -14.29 -20.73 -0.92
CA THR A 86 -14.25 -21.57 0.27
C THR A 86 -15.19 -22.78 0.21
N SER A 87 -14.66 -23.94 0.63
CA SER A 87 -15.45 -25.15 0.86
C SER A 87 -16.09 -25.14 2.25
N GLU A 88 -17.13 -25.94 2.46
CA GLU A 88 -17.60 -26.25 3.81
C GLU A 88 -17.05 -27.60 4.30
N TYR A 89 -16.44 -27.60 5.48
CA TYR A 89 -15.98 -28.80 6.19
C TYR A 89 -16.63 -28.88 7.56
N ASN A 90 -17.32 -29.99 7.83
CA ASN A 90 -17.94 -30.29 9.13
C ASN A 90 -18.76 -29.11 9.69
N PHE A 91 -19.66 -28.55 8.87
CA PHE A 91 -20.53 -27.42 9.24
C PHE A 91 -19.79 -26.07 9.43
N SER A 92 -18.53 -25.96 9.02
CA SER A 92 -17.73 -24.75 9.21
C SER A 92 -16.84 -24.43 7.99
N MET A 93 -16.12 -23.33 8.08
CA MET A 93 -15.06 -22.99 7.13
C MET A 93 -13.85 -23.93 7.30
N PRO A 94 -12.98 -24.06 6.29
CA PRO A 94 -11.76 -24.84 6.40
C PRO A 94 -10.81 -24.22 7.44
N ALA A 95 -10.10 -25.06 8.19
CA ALA A 95 -9.10 -24.61 9.17
C ALA A 95 -8.03 -23.70 8.54
N THR A 96 -7.69 -23.95 7.27
CA THR A 96 -6.75 -23.16 6.48
C THR A 96 -7.21 -21.73 6.25
N LEU A 97 -8.51 -21.49 6.06
CA LEU A 97 -9.06 -20.13 5.95
C LEU A 97 -8.93 -19.39 7.27
N LYS A 98 -9.30 -20.05 8.38
CA LYS A 98 -9.19 -19.47 9.72
C LYS A 98 -7.73 -19.15 10.04
N ASN A 99 -6.83 -20.07 9.76
CA ASN A 99 -5.39 -19.90 9.95
C ASN A 99 -4.88 -18.69 9.14
N ALA A 100 -5.25 -18.57 7.87
CA ALA A 100 -4.85 -17.42 7.04
C ALA A 100 -5.37 -16.08 7.58
N PHE A 101 -6.57 -16.03 8.16
CA PHE A 101 -7.06 -14.85 8.86
C PHE A 101 -6.26 -14.53 10.12
N ASP A 102 -5.90 -15.55 10.90
CA ASP A 102 -5.21 -15.39 12.19
C ASP A 102 -3.77 -14.90 12.07
N TYR A 103 -3.14 -15.03 10.89
CA TYR A 103 -1.77 -14.54 10.68
C TYR A 103 -1.65 -13.01 10.62
N LEU A 104 -2.72 -12.30 10.25
CA LEU A 104 -2.66 -10.87 9.91
C LEU A 104 -3.72 -10.08 10.69
N SER A 105 -3.65 -8.74 10.66
CA SER A 105 -4.64 -7.90 11.35
C SER A 105 -5.01 -6.65 10.56
N ALA A 106 -4.09 -5.69 10.46
CA ALA A 106 -4.37 -4.40 9.82
C ALA A 106 -4.65 -4.55 8.32
N GLU A 107 -4.03 -5.55 7.69
CA GLU A 107 -4.09 -5.84 6.25
C GLU A 107 -5.50 -6.21 5.80
N TRP A 108 -6.34 -6.75 6.69
CA TRP A 108 -7.74 -7.09 6.42
C TRP A 108 -8.67 -5.90 6.56
N ALA A 109 -8.33 -4.95 7.43
CA ALA A 109 -9.26 -3.97 7.92
C ALA A 109 -9.78 -3.07 6.80
N TRP A 110 -11.09 -2.80 6.84
CA TRP A 110 -11.83 -1.92 5.95
C TRP A 110 -11.91 -2.36 4.48
N LYS A 111 -11.27 -3.48 4.11
CA LYS A 111 -11.40 -4.03 2.76
C LYS A 111 -12.76 -4.70 2.59
N PRO A 112 -13.48 -4.43 1.50
CA PRO A 112 -14.68 -5.18 1.21
C PRO A 112 -14.33 -6.58 0.74
N CYS A 113 -15.22 -7.53 1.05
CA CYS A 113 -15.07 -8.91 0.65
C CYS A 113 -16.40 -9.58 0.28
N LEU A 114 -16.31 -10.58 -0.60
CA LEU A 114 -17.41 -11.49 -0.89
C LEU A 114 -16.94 -12.95 -0.80
N PHE A 115 -17.89 -13.87 -0.67
CA PHE A 115 -17.61 -15.29 -0.61
C PHE A 115 -18.18 -16.03 -1.82
N ILE A 116 -17.37 -16.96 -2.35
CA ILE A 116 -17.82 -18.00 -3.26
C ILE A 116 -17.76 -19.33 -2.49
N GLY A 117 -18.89 -19.73 -1.94
CA GLY A 117 -19.04 -20.99 -1.22
C GLY A 117 -19.27 -22.15 -2.18
N TYR A 118 -18.69 -23.31 -1.90
CA TYR A 118 -19.07 -24.55 -2.56
C TYR A 118 -19.16 -25.73 -1.60
N GLY A 119 -20.04 -26.67 -1.90
CA GLY A 119 -20.27 -27.82 -1.05
C GLY A 119 -21.40 -28.69 -1.54
N ASN A 120 -21.77 -29.69 -0.76
CA ASN A 120 -22.88 -30.57 -1.09
C ASN A 120 -24.22 -29.93 -0.65
N THR A 121 -24.89 -30.46 0.37
CA THR A 121 -26.25 -30.06 0.78
C THR A 121 -26.48 -28.56 0.95
N SER A 122 -25.52 -27.82 1.52
CA SER A 122 -25.63 -26.38 1.82
C SER A 122 -24.99 -25.48 0.77
N ALA A 123 -24.39 -26.03 -0.30
CA ALA A 123 -23.59 -25.28 -1.27
C ALA A 123 -22.47 -24.41 -0.64
N GLY A 124 -22.00 -24.74 0.57
CA GLY A 124 -20.95 -24.00 1.27
C GLY A 124 -21.44 -22.88 2.20
N THR A 125 -22.76 -22.64 2.26
CA THR A 125 -23.34 -21.50 3.00
C THR A 125 -22.99 -21.49 4.49
N ARG A 126 -22.93 -22.64 5.17
CA ARG A 126 -22.63 -22.66 6.61
C ARG A 126 -21.18 -22.34 6.90
N GLY A 127 -20.28 -22.82 6.04
CA GLY A 127 -18.87 -22.43 6.11
C GLY A 127 -18.70 -20.92 5.94
N VAL A 128 -19.41 -20.32 4.98
CA VAL A 128 -19.42 -18.87 4.78
C VAL A 128 -20.01 -18.13 5.98
N GLN A 129 -21.09 -18.60 6.61
CA GLN A 129 -21.63 -17.96 7.82
C GLN A 129 -20.61 -17.91 8.96
N MET A 130 -19.84 -18.98 9.18
CA MET A 130 -18.77 -18.99 10.19
C MET A 130 -17.62 -18.05 9.81
N ALA A 131 -17.24 -18.02 8.53
CA ALA A 131 -16.18 -17.13 8.04
C ALA A 131 -16.58 -15.65 8.14
N ARG A 132 -17.86 -15.31 7.92
CA ARG A 132 -18.37 -13.93 8.04
C ARG A 132 -18.22 -13.36 9.44
N SER A 133 -18.43 -14.17 10.49
CA SER A 133 -18.18 -13.74 11.87
C SER A 133 -16.72 -13.35 12.09
N VAL A 134 -15.78 -14.15 11.58
CA VAL A 134 -14.34 -13.82 11.67
C VAL A 134 -14.01 -12.60 10.81
N ALA A 135 -14.53 -12.54 9.58
CA ALA A 135 -14.27 -11.41 8.69
C ALA A 135 -14.73 -10.07 9.28
N ALA A 136 -15.91 -10.05 9.91
CA ALA A 136 -16.40 -8.89 10.64
C ALA A 136 -15.50 -8.50 11.83
N THR A 137 -14.99 -9.47 12.59
CA THR A 137 -14.01 -9.22 13.67
C THR A 137 -12.72 -8.61 13.15
N MET A 138 -12.26 -9.05 11.97
CA MET A 138 -11.08 -8.48 11.30
C MET A 138 -11.37 -7.14 10.61
N ARG A 139 -12.58 -6.58 10.78
CA ARG A 139 -13.07 -5.32 10.19
C ARG A 139 -13.15 -5.33 8.67
N MET A 140 -13.28 -6.48 8.03
CA MET A 140 -13.66 -6.54 6.62
C MET A 140 -15.15 -6.20 6.46
N LEU A 141 -15.53 -5.57 5.35
CA LEU A 141 -16.94 -5.35 5.01
C LEU A 141 -17.43 -6.44 4.06
N THR A 142 -18.30 -7.33 4.54
CA THR A 142 -18.86 -8.39 3.70
C THR A 142 -20.02 -7.85 2.85
N ILE A 143 -19.97 -7.96 1.53
CA ILE A 143 -21.05 -7.51 0.63
C ILE A 143 -22.11 -8.61 0.39
N GLY A 144 -23.22 -8.27 -0.28
CA GLY A 144 -24.39 -9.16 -0.47
C GLY A 144 -24.29 -10.13 -1.66
N GLY A 145 -23.35 -9.91 -2.58
CA GLY A 145 -23.15 -10.66 -3.83
C GLY A 145 -22.51 -12.04 -3.73
N ASP A 146 -22.73 -12.79 -2.64
CA ASP A 146 -22.16 -14.14 -2.51
C ASP A 146 -22.67 -15.13 -3.58
N ILE A 147 -21.81 -16.06 -3.96
CA ILE A 147 -22.11 -17.12 -4.93
C ILE A 147 -21.99 -18.47 -4.22
N PHE A 148 -23.02 -19.30 -4.32
CA PHE A 148 -23.05 -20.62 -3.68
C PHE A 148 -23.24 -21.72 -4.71
N LEU A 149 -22.28 -22.63 -4.77
CA LEU A 149 -22.18 -23.68 -5.78
C LEU A 149 -22.43 -25.05 -5.14
N ARG A 150 -23.61 -25.63 -5.40
CA ARG A 150 -23.90 -27.00 -5.00
C ARG A 150 -23.21 -27.95 -5.96
N ILE A 151 -22.31 -28.80 -5.44
CA ILE A 151 -21.42 -29.64 -6.25
C ILE A 151 -22.20 -30.47 -7.28
N ALA A 152 -23.30 -31.10 -6.86
CA ALA A 152 -24.11 -31.97 -7.73
C ALA A 152 -24.74 -31.25 -8.93
N ASP A 153 -24.96 -29.94 -8.85
CA ASP A 153 -25.65 -29.16 -9.90
C ASP A 153 -24.69 -28.36 -10.77
N THR A 154 -23.52 -28.01 -10.20
CA THR A 154 -22.66 -26.96 -10.76
C THR A 154 -21.32 -27.48 -11.21
N PHE A 155 -21.04 -28.78 -11.09
CA PHE A 155 -19.77 -29.37 -11.51
C PHE A 155 -19.94 -30.56 -12.44
N SER A 156 -19.09 -30.63 -13.47
CA SER A 156 -18.85 -31.81 -14.31
C SER A 156 -17.35 -31.95 -14.50
N ASP A 157 -16.82 -33.17 -14.33
CA ASP A 157 -15.39 -33.48 -14.52
C ASP A 157 -14.43 -32.52 -13.78
N GLY A 158 -14.82 -32.13 -12.56
CA GLY A 158 -14.04 -31.22 -11.71
C GLY A 158 -14.08 -29.75 -12.13
N LYS A 159 -14.86 -29.39 -13.16
CA LYS A 159 -15.01 -28.02 -13.66
C LYS A 159 -16.39 -27.47 -13.35
N VAL A 160 -16.47 -26.16 -13.15
CA VAL A 160 -17.75 -25.45 -12.99
C VAL A 160 -18.52 -25.49 -14.33
N ILE A 161 -19.77 -25.95 -14.28
CA ILE A 161 -20.72 -25.86 -15.39
C ILE A 161 -21.23 -24.42 -15.43
N GLU A 162 -20.66 -23.64 -16.34
CA GLU A 162 -21.02 -22.24 -16.51
C GLU A 162 -22.38 -22.10 -17.23
N THR A 163 -23.22 -21.21 -16.72
CA THR A 163 -24.46 -20.78 -17.37
C THR A 163 -24.44 -19.26 -17.47
N GLU A 164 -25.18 -18.67 -18.43
CA GLU A 164 -25.26 -17.21 -18.57
C GLU A 164 -25.69 -16.53 -17.26
N ARG A 165 -26.66 -17.13 -16.54
CA ARG A 165 -27.11 -16.62 -15.24
C ARG A 165 -26.00 -16.63 -14.20
N LEU A 166 -25.21 -17.70 -14.15
CA LEU A 166 -24.13 -17.83 -13.16
C LEU A 166 -22.96 -16.88 -13.50
N ALA A 167 -22.62 -16.73 -14.78
CA ALA A 167 -21.63 -15.75 -15.24
C ALA A 167 -22.09 -14.31 -14.95
N GLY A 168 -23.34 -13.97 -15.24
CA GLY A 168 -23.91 -12.64 -14.94
C GLY A 168 -23.84 -12.30 -13.45
N ARG A 169 -24.16 -13.25 -12.56
CA ARG A 169 -24.00 -13.06 -11.11
C ARG A 169 -22.56 -12.77 -10.68
N ALA A 170 -21.57 -13.44 -11.30
CA ALA A 170 -20.17 -13.18 -11.00
C ALA A 170 -19.74 -11.78 -11.44
N GLN A 171 -20.23 -11.32 -12.60
CA GLN A 171 -19.97 -9.99 -13.14
C GLN A 171 -20.61 -8.89 -12.28
N GLU A 172 -21.86 -9.08 -11.85
CA GLU A 172 -22.57 -8.19 -10.92
C GLU A 172 -21.84 -8.10 -9.58
N ALA A 173 -21.43 -9.26 -9.02
CA ALA A 173 -20.71 -9.32 -7.76
C ALA A 173 -19.33 -8.63 -7.84
N LEU A 174 -18.60 -8.77 -8.94
CA LEU A 174 -17.34 -8.05 -9.15
C LEU A 174 -17.56 -6.53 -9.23
N THR A 175 -18.62 -6.11 -9.93
CA THR A 175 -18.97 -4.69 -10.07
C THR A 175 -19.34 -4.06 -8.73
N GLU A 176 -20.14 -4.75 -7.91
CA GLU A 176 -20.48 -4.31 -6.56
C GLU A 176 -19.24 -4.23 -5.68
N LEU A 177 -18.38 -5.26 -5.72
CA LEU A 177 -17.14 -5.30 -4.94
C LEU A 177 -16.21 -4.14 -5.28
N ASP A 178 -16.04 -3.86 -6.58
CA ASP A 178 -15.22 -2.76 -7.07
C ASP A 178 -15.75 -1.40 -6.62
N HIS A 179 -17.07 -1.20 -6.72
CA HIS A 179 -17.72 0.04 -6.29
C HIS A 179 -17.55 0.28 -4.78
N VAL A 180 -17.76 -0.74 -3.95
CA VAL A 180 -17.57 -0.61 -2.50
C VAL A 180 -16.10 -0.39 -2.15
N ALA A 181 -15.18 -1.02 -2.89
CA ALA A 181 -13.74 -0.83 -2.69
C ALA A 181 -13.36 0.63 -2.94
N ASP A 182 -13.87 1.28 -3.99
CA ASP A 182 -13.63 2.71 -4.22
C ASP A 182 -14.08 3.59 -3.05
N VAL A 183 -15.28 3.33 -2.53
CA VAL A 183 -15.85 4.11 -1.43
C VAL A 183 -15.04 3.96 -0.14
N LEU A 184 -14.59 2.74 0.16
CA LEU A 184 -13.86 2.46 1.39
C LEU A 184 -12.35 2.71 1.27
N ARG A 185 -11.83 2.87 0.05
CA ARG A 185 -10.40 3.00 -0.23
C ARG A 185 -9.66 3.96 0.71
N PRO A 186 -10.16 5.16 1.04
CA PRO A 186 -9.46 6.07 1.93
C PRO A 186 -9.19 5.52 3.35
N LEU A 187 -9.94 4.50 3.80
CA LEU A 187 -9.80 3.92 5.14
C LEU A 187 -8.62 2.93 5.28
N TYR A 188 -8.17 2.33 4.18
CA TYR A 188 -7.08 1.33 4.18
C TYR A 188 -5.97 1.63 3.16
N ARG A 189 -6.24 2.50 2.20
CA ARG A 189 -5.23 3.22 1.41
C ARG A 189 -5.25 4.64 1.90
N ALA A 190 -4.60 4.89 3.04
CA ALA A 190 -4.40 6.26 3.50
C ALA A 190 -3.69 7.02 2.37
N GLU A 191 -4.41 7.98 1.78
CA GLU A 191 -3.90 8.78 0.68
C GLU A 191 -2.66 9.50 1.17
N ARG A 192 -1.52 9.14 0.61
CA ARG A 192 -0.28 9.89 0.75
C ARG A 192 -0.36 11.09 -0.20
N GLU A 193 -1.40 11.90 0.00
CA GLU A 193 -1.62 13.12 -0.76
C GLU A 193 -0.52 14.11 -0.39
N ILE A 194 0.03 14.76 -1.40
CA ILE A 194 1.01 15.83 -1.23
C ILE A 194 0.21 17.12 -1.26
N VAL A 195 0.05 17.76 -0.10
CA VAL A 195 -0.72 19.00 0.04
C VAL A 195 0.19 20.16 0.46
N PRO A 196 -0.14 21.42 0.12
CA PRO A 196 0.59 22.57 0.64
C PRO A 196 0.60 22.59 2.17
N ALA A 197 1.76 22.88 2.74
CA ALA A 197 1.90 23.07 4.18
C ALA A 197 1.24 24.37 4.63
N VAL A 198 0.70 24.36 5.84
CA VAL A 198 0.16 25.55 6.52
C VAL A 198 1.04 25.92 7.70
N LEU A 199 0.90 27.15 8.21
CA LEU A 199 1.68 27.62 9.37
C LEU A 199 1.49 26.75 10.63
N ALA A 200 0.38 26.02 10.75
CA ALA A 200 0.15 25.10 11.86
C ALA A 200 1.07 23.86 11.80
N ASP A 201 1.63 23.51 10.63
CA ASP A 201 2.49 22.34 10.46
C ASP A 201 3.92 22.55 11.02
N ALA A 202 4.31 23.79 11.36
CA ALA A 202 5.69 24.14 11.72
C ALA A 202 6.29 23.26 12.82
N ALA A 203 5.53 22.96 13.88
CA ALA A 203 6.00 22.12 14.97
C ALA A 203 6.20 20.66 14.55
N GLU A 204 5.28 20.08 13.77
CA GLU A 204 5.42 18.71 13.26
C GLU A 204 6.53 18.60 12.20
N LEU A 205 6.69 19.63 11.37
CA LEU A 205 7.80 19.72 10.41
C LEU A 205 9.15 19.73 11.13
N LEU A 206 9.28 20.46 12.25
CA LEU A 206 10.49 20.45 13.06
C LEU A 206 10.78 19.05 13.64
N VAL A 207 9.75 18.34 14.09
CA VAL A 207 9.90 16.95 14.58
C VAL A 207 10.35 16.03 13.44
N LEU A 208 9.68 16.08 12.28
CA LEU A 208 10.06 15.28 11.12
C LEU A 208 11.51 15.59 10.69
N GLN A 209 11.88 16.86 10.64
CA GLN A 209 13.22 17.32 10.29
C GLN A 209 14.28 16.73 11.21
N ARG A 210 14.06 16.78 12.53
CA ARG A 210 14.98 16.17 13.49
C ARG A 210 15.11 14.68 13.27
N CYS A 211 13.99 13.96 13.10
CA CYS A 211 14.02 12.53 12.81
C CYS A 211 14.82 12.18 11.54
N CYS A 212 14.69 13.00 10.49
CA CYS A 212 15.37 12.74 9.21
C CYS A 212 16.88 13.00 9.26
N TRP A 213 17.34 13.90 10.12
CA TRP A 213 18.75 14.32 10.21
C TRP A 213 19.58 13.60 11.29
N VAL A 214 18.97 12.74 12.12
CA VAL A 214 19.72 11.95 13.12
C VAL A 214 20.76 11.04 12.45
N GLU A 215 20.40 10.34 11.37
CA GLU A 215 21.35 9.47 10.67
C GLU A 215 22.49 10.26 10.03
N GLU A 216 22.20 11.44 9.49
CA GLU A 216 23.22 12.34 8.95
C GLU A 216 24.17 12.80 10.06
N ALA A 217 23.65 13.14 11.24
CA ALA A 217 24.47 13.51 12.40
C ALA A 217 25.38 12.36 12.85
N LEU A 218 24.86 11.13 12.89
CA LEU A 218 25.64 9.94 13.22
C LEU A 218 26.71 9.64 12.16
N ALA A 219 26.37 9.71 10.87
CA ALA A 219 27.29 9.49 9.77
C ALA A 219 28.43 10.53 9.75
N ASN A 220 28.15 11.73 10.26
CA ASN A 220 29.13 12.82 10.30
C ASN A 220 29.82 13.01 11.65
N ASP A 221 29.46 12.20 12.66
CA ASP A 221 29.90 12.31 14.06
C ASP A 221 29.75 13.74 14.64
N ARG A 222 28.60 14.38 14.36
CA ARG A 222 28.32 15.75 14.79
C ARG A 222 26.83 16.03 14.95
N LEU A 223 26.45 16.71 16.03
CA LEU A 223 25.05 17.06 16.34
C LEU A 223 24.71 18.53 16.04
N ASP A 224 25.69 19.34 15.68
CA ASP A 224 25.57 20.78 15.38
C ASP A 224 25.16 21.06 13.93
N LEU A 225 24.45 20.12 13.29
CA LEU A 225 23.94 20.31 11.94
C LEU A 225 22.84 21.39 11.95
N PRO A 226 22.82 22.35 11.00
CA PRO A 226 21.82 23.41 10.97
C PRO A 226 20.37 22.92 11.07
N ALA A 227 20.06 21.79 10.41
CA ALA A 227 18.73 21.18 10.45
C ALA A 227 18.31 20.68 11.86
N LEU A 228 19.27 20.34 12.72
CA LEU A 228 18.99 19.91 14.10
C LEU A 228 18.89 21.10 15.07
N LEU A 229 19.50 22.23 14.72
CA LEU A 229 19.57 23.44 15.54
C LEU A 229 18.44 24.44 15.28
N GLU A 230 17.76 24.36 14.11
CA GLU A 230 16.61 25.20 13.81
C GLU A 230 15.52 25.12 14.91
N SER A 231 14.98 26.30 15.24
CA SER A 231 13.84 26.48 16.13
C SER A 231 12.51 26.37 15.38
N GLU A 232 11.42 26.16 16.12
CA GLU A 232 10.07 26.14 15.52
C GLU A 232 9.73 27.48 14.86
N HIS A 233 10.22 28.59 15.43
CA HIS A 233 10.03 29.92 14.87
C HIS A 233 10.73 30.07 13.51
N GLU A 234 11.95 29.55 13.37
CA GLU A 234 12.67 29.56 12.09
C GLU A 234 11.99 28.68 11.05
N VAL A 235 11.51 27.49 11.42
CA VAL A 235 10.72 26.62 10.53
C VAL A 235 9.43 27.32 10.09
N ARG A 236 8.72 27.98 11.02
CA ARG A 236 7.50 28.76 10.74
C ARG A 236 7.77 29.94 9.81
N ASN A 237 8.91 30.61 9.94
CA ASN A 237 9.30 31.68 9.03
C ASN A 237 9.65 31.12 7.65
N ALA A 238 10.36 29.99 7.58
CA ALA A 238 10.68 29.34 6.31
C ALA A 238 9.43 28.94 5.52
N LEU A 239 8.31 28.59 6.18
CA LEU A 239 7.03 28.33 5.51
C LEU A 239 6.44 29.54 4.76
N ARG A 240 6.92 30.76 5.04
CA ARG A 240 6.51 31.99 4.33
C ARG A 240 7.35 32.24 3.09
N ASP A 241 8.63 31.86 3.15
CA ASP A 241 9.61 32.15 2.10
C ASP A 241 9.76 30.99 1.10
N TRP A 242 9.33 29.79 1.50
CA TRP A 242 9.40 28.58 0.70
C TRP A 242 8.02 28.00 0.44
N THR A 243 7.77 27.61 -0.81
CA THR A 243 6.64 26.73 -1.10
C THR A 243 6.94 25.36 -0.53
N THR A 244 6.18 24.96 0.49
CA THR A 244 6.40 23.72 1.22
C THR A 244 5.18 22.82 1.07
N TRP A 245 5.42 21.53 0.88
CA TRP A 245 4.39 20.50 0.84
C TRP A 245 4.62 19.46 1.91
N VAL A 246 3.54 18.84 2.37
CA VAL A 246 3.51 17.81 3.39
C VAL A 246 2.70 16.61 2.94
N VAL A 247 3.03 15.46 3.51
CA VAL A 247 2.28 14.21 3.35
C VAL A 247 1.93 13.71 4.73
N ARG A 248 0.64 13.43 4.95
CA ARG A 248 0.14 12.84 6.18
C ARG A 248 -0.31 11.41 5.95
N LEU A 249 -0.08 10.56 6.94
CA LEU A 249 -0.56 9.18 6.99
C LEU A 249 -1.30 9.01 8.31
N ASN A 250 -2.61 8.76 8.26
CA ASN A 250 -3.47 8.66 9.46
C ASN A 250 -3.29 9.85 10.43
N GLY A 251 -3.22 11.06 9.88
CA GLY A 251 -3.03 12.30 10.64
C GLY A 251 -1.58 12.63 11.01
N ARG A 252 -0.65 11.66 10.98
CA ARG A 252 0.78 11.90 11.27
C ARG A 252 1.49 12.50 10.05
N LEU A 253 2.27 13.57 10.24
CA LEU A 253 3.15 14.11 9.21
C LEU A 253 4.34 13.15 8.96
N VAL A 254 4.36 12.53 7.77
CA VAL A 254 5.33 11.47 7.41
C VAL A 254 6.29 11.86 6.28
N GLY A 255 6.00 12.93 5.56
CA GLY A 255 6.89 13.42 4.52
C GLY A 255 6.73 14.91 4.26
N SER A 256 7.76 15.52 3.72
CA SER A 256 7.75 16.92 3.30
C SER A 256 8.81 17.19 2.24
N ALA A 257 8.58 18.19 1.41
CA ALA A 257 9.59 18.80 0.56
C ALA A 257 9.29 20.30 0.48
N ARG A 258 10.30 21.12 0.25
CA ARG A 258 10.12 22.54 -0.03
C ARG A 258 10.92 22.97 -1.23
N ALA A 259 10.46 24.00 -1.93
CA ALA A 259 11.20 24.59 -3.02
C ALA A 259 11.02 26.11 -3.08
N LYS A 260 12.02 26.79 -3.61
CA LYS A 260 11.96 28.22 -3.91
C LYS A 260 12.66 28.51 -5.23
N ARG A 261 12.24 29.58 -5.90
CA ARG A 261 12.94 30.08 -7.08
C ARG A 261 14.23 30.76 -6.63
N ASP A 262 15.31 30.42 -7.32
CA ASP A 262 16.62 31.04 -7.16
C ASP A 262 17.19 31.35 -8.56
N GLY A 263 16.97 32.57 -9.03
CA GLY A 263 17.27 32.96 -10.41
C GLY A 263 16.51 32.12 -11.45
N GLU A 264 17.27 31.38 -12.26
CA GLU A 264 16.76 30.40 -13.24
C GLU A 264 16.70 28.97 -12.69
N SER A 265 17.10 28.76 -11.44
CA SER A 265 17.07 27.47 -10.75
C SER A 265 15.86 27.33 -9.83
N TRP A 266 15.36 26.11 -9.70
CA TRP A 266 14.37 25.71 -8.72
C TRP A 266 15.06 24.94 -7.61
N LEU A 267 15.34 25.65 -6.51
CA LEU A 267 16.07 25.07 -5.40
C LEU A 267 15.11 24.22 -4.56
N ILE A 268 15.31 22.91 -4.59
CA ILE A 268 14.58 21.93 -3.78
C ILE A 268 15.39 21.66 -2.51
N GLY A 269 14.71 21.72 -1.36
CA GLY A 269 15.29 21.50 -0.04
C GLY A 269 14.34 20.76 0.88
N ARG A 270 14.88 20.36 2.04
CA ARG A 270 14.15 19.61 3.09
C ARG A 270 13.26 18.49 2.53
N LEU A 271 13.81 17.71 1.59
CA LEU A 271 13.18 16.47 1.16
C LEU A 271 13.27 15.47 2.32
N MET A 272 12.15 15.25 2.98
CA MET A 272 12.03 14.53 4.24
C MET A 272 11.05 13.38 4.10
N VAL A 273 11.45 12.21 4.56
CA VAL A 273 10.60 11.03 4.72
C VAL A 273 10.92 10.45 6.09
N ALA A 274 9.89 10.31 6.92
CA ALA A 274 10.02 9.73 8.26
C ALA A 274 10.76 8.37 8.16
N PRO A 275 11.74 8.08 9.04
CA PRO A 275 12.57 6.87 8.89
C PRO A 275 11.79 5.56 8.75
N ASP A 276 10.67 5.42 9.47
CA ASP A 276 9.77 4.26 9.43
C ASP A 276 8.86 4.21 8.19
N GLN A 277 8.91 5.21 7.32
CA GLN A 277 8.11 5.33 6.09
C GLN A 277 8.99 5.34 4.82
N ARG A 278 10.28 5.01 4.97
CA ARG A 278 11.22 4.90 3.86
C ARG A 278 10.97 3.63 3.04
N HIS A 279 11.58 3.56 1.86
CA HIS A 279 11.51 2.42 0.91
C HIS A 279 10.17 2.18 0.20
N ASP A 280 9.10 2.91 0.55
CA ASP A 280 7.82 2.85 -0.16
C ASP A 280 7.70 3.80 -1.36
N GLY A 281 8.81 4.36 -1.84
CA GLY A 281 8.82 5.30 -2.96
C GLY A 281 8.30 6.72 -2.65
N LEU A 282 7.94 7.03 -1.40
CA LEU A 282 7.42 8.35 -1.00
C LEU A 282 8.40 9.49 -1.32
N GLY A 283 9.70 9.31 -1.05
CA GLY A 283 10.72 10.32 -1.36
C GLY A 283 10.83 10.63 -2.85
N ARG A 284 10.73 9.60 -3.72
CA ARG A 284 10.71 9.78 -5.18
C ARG A 284 9.48 10.57 -5.63
N ARG A 285 8.31 10.27 -5.05
CA ARG A 285 7.06 10.98 -5.35
C ARG A 285 7.11 12.44 -4.91
N LEU A 286 7.60 12.71 -3.70
CA LEU A 286 7.80 14.08 -3.20
C LEU A 286 8.76 14.89 -4.08
N LEU A 287 9.89 14.29 -4.47
CA LEU A 287 10.85 14.94 -5.37
C LEU A 287 10.24 15.27 -6.73
N ALA A 288 9.61 14.29 -7.38
CA ALA A 288 8.98 14.49 -8.69
C ALA A 288 7.83 15.52 -8.63
N TYR A 289 7.07 15.53 -7.54
CA TYR A 289 6.03 16.53 -7.32
C TYR A 289 6.66 17.93 -7.17
N ALA A 290 7.68 18.09 -6.32
CA ALA A 290 8.37 19.37 -6.14
C ALA A 290 8.95 19.91 -7.46
N GLU A 291 9.51 19.03 -8.31
CA GLU A 291 9.97 19.37 -9.67
C GLU A 291 8.82 19.86 -10.56
N SER A 292 7.67 19.18 -10.56
CA SER A 292 6.51 19.57 -11.38
C SER A 292 5.89 20.91 -10.99
N GLN A 293 6.22 21.42 -9.80
CA GLN A 293 5.75 22.71 -9.30
C GLN A 293 6.69 23.86 -9.67
N ALA A 294 7.75 23.61 -10.44
CA ALA A 294 8.64 24.66 -10.91
C ALA A 294 7.87 25.70 -11.76
N PRO A 295 7.98 27.00 -11.43
CA PRO A 295 7.29 28.05 -12.18
C PRO A 295 7.90 28.25 -13.56
N ALA A 296 7.15 28.90 -14.46
CA ALA A 296 7.64 29.25 -15.78
C ALA A 296 8.92 30.10 -15.72
N GLY A 297 9.87 29.81 -16.61
CA GLY A 297 11.16 30.51 -16.70
C GLY A 297 12.28 29.95 -15.82
N VAL A 298 12.03 28.86 -15.09
CA VAL A 298 13.09 28.03 -14.50
C VAL A 298 13.58 27.03 -15.55
N THR A 299 14.90 26.82 -15.62
CA THR A 299 15.53 25.90 -16.60
C THR A 299 16.14 24.65 -15.95
N ALA A 300 16.28 24.62 -14.63
CA ALA A 300 16.81 23.48 -13.91
C ALA A 300 16.34 23.43 -12.45
N ALA A 301 16.32 22.24 -11.87
CA ALA A 301 16.22 22.02 -10.43
C ALA A 301 17.62 21.86 -9.84
N SER A 302 17.84 22.43 -8.66
CA SER A 302 19.05 22.24 -7.86
C SER A 302 18.69 21.77 -6.46
N LEU A 303 19.60 21.05 -5.82
CA LEU A 303 19.48 20.63 -4.42
C LEU A 303 20.86 20.42 -3.80
N PHE A 304 20.89 20.31 -2.48
CA PHE A 304 22.12 20.03 -1.72
C PHE A 304 21.92 18.83 -0.80
N THR A 305 22.97 18.05 -0.60
CA THR A 305 23.03 16.98 0.40
C THR A 305 24.43 16.91 1.00
N GLY A 306 24.62 16.22 2.13
CA GLY A 306 25.93 16.09 2.75
C GLY A 306 26.92 15.41 1.80
N GLU A 307 28.17 15.84 1.79
CA GLU A 307 29.21 15.26 0.92
C GLU A 307 29.48 13.78 1.22
N ARG A 308 29.20 13.37 2.46
CA ARG A 308 29.30 11.97 2.94
C ARG A 308 27.98 11.20 2.86
N SER A 309 26.89 11.81 2.38
CA SER A 309 25.57 11.17 2.28
C SER A 309 25.46 10.29 1.03
N GLU A 310 26.25 9.21 0.93
CA GLU A 310 26.32 8.33 -0.25
C GLU A 310 24.96 7.85 -0.74
N GLN A 311 24.06 7.49 0.19
CA GLN A 311 22.71 7.04 -0.13
C GLN A 311 21.86 8.14 -0.80
N ASN A 312 21.96 9.37 -0.30
CA ASN A 312 21.23 10.52 -0.86
C ASN A 312 21.77 10.87 -2.24
N ILE A 313 23.09 10.89 -2.40
CA ILE A 313 23.75 11.15 -3.68
C ILE A 313 23.29 10.12 -4.73
N ALA A 314 23.32 8.83 -4.39
CA ALA A 314 22.85 7.77 -5.27
C ALA A 314 21.35 7.87 -5.59
N PHE A 315 20.52 8.26 -4.62
CA PHE A 315 19.09 8.50 -4.82
C PHE A 315 18.84 9.61 -5.84
N TYR A 316 19.51 10.76 -5.71
CA TYR A 316 19.36 11.89 -6.63
C TYR A 316 19.93 11.61 -8.02
N GLN A 317 21.07 10.92 -8.11
CA GLN A 317 21.62 10.49 -9.40
C GLN A 317 20.66 9.58 -10.17
N LYS A 318 20.02 8.62 -9.48
CA LYS A 318 18.96 7.80 -10.08
C LYS A 318 17.73 8.60 -10.53
N ALA A 319 17.50 9.78 -9.93
CA ALA A 319 16.43 10.70 -10.31
C ALA A 319 16.84 11.66 -11.46
N GLY A 320 18.07 11.54 -11.98
CA GLY A 320 18.58 12.33 -13.10
C GLY A 320 19.41 13.55 -12.72
N TYR A 321 19.75 13.73 -11.43
CA TYR A 321 20.62 14.81 -10.99
C TYR A 321 22.09 14.45 -11.21
N SER A 322 22.88 15.44 -11.61
CA SER A 322 24.34 15.33 -11.72
C SER A 322 25.01 16.22 -10.68
N LEU A 323 26.16 15.79 -10.15
CA LEU A 323 26.99 16.64 -9.31
C LEU A 323 27.37 17.90 -10.10
N SER A 324 27.13 19.07 -9.51
CA SER A 324 27.55 20.36 -10.06
C SER A 324 28.69 20.93 -9.23
N SER A 325 29.56 21.71 -9.87
CA SER A 325 30.56 22.50 -9.15
C SER A 325 29.88 23.34 -8.08
N SER A 326 30.36 23.22 -6.84
CA SER A 326 29.87 23.95 -5.67
C SER A 326 29.88 25.46 -5.96
N GLY A 327 28.69 26.05 -6.13
CA GLY A 327 28.55 27.51 -6.13
C GLY A 327 28.62 28.07 -4.71
N ASP A 328 28.78 29.38 -4.59
CA ASP A 328 28.92 30.12 -3.32
C ASP A 328 27.79 29.87 -2.30
N GLU A 329 26.65 29.30 -2.73
CA GLU A 329 25.50 28.98 -1.87
C GLU A 329 25.46 27.53 -1.33
N THR A 330 26.46 26.69 -1.65
CA THR A 330 26.51 25.32 -1.11
C THR A 330 26.96 25.36 0.36
N PRO A 331 26.17 24.83 1.32
CA PRO A 331 26.58 24.83 2.72
C PRO A 331 27.90 24.08 2.94
N PRO A 332 28.74 24.50 3.91
CA PRO A 332 29.96 23.77 4.24
C PRO A 332 29.69 22.28 4.56
N GLY A 333 30.43 21.37 3.93
CA GLY A 333 30.24 19.92 4.07
C GLY A 333 29.09 19.34 3.24
N ALA A 334 28.52 20.10 2.31
CA ALA A 334 27.51 19.64 1.37
C ALA A 334 28.03 19.65 -0.08
N VAL A 335 27.43 18.80 -0.91
CA VAL A 335 27.59 18.79 -2.37
C VAL A 335 26.29 19.28 -3.03
N SER A 336 26.45 20.01 -4.14
CA SER A 336 25.32 20.47 -4.96
C SER A 336 25.07 19.51 -6.11
N LEU A 337 23.78 19.27 -6.39
CA LEU A 337 23.35 18.49 -7.54
C LEU A 337 22.33 19.29 -8.36
N ARG A 338 22.38 19.13 -9.69
CA ARG A 338 21.52 19.85 -10.66
C ARG A 338 20.92 18.90 -11.68
N LYS A 339 19.67 19.18 -12.07
CA LYS A 339 18.91 18.46 -13.10
C LYS A 339 18.20 19.47 -14.02
N PRO A 340 18.39 19.43 -15.35
CA PRO A 340 17.57 20.20 -16.29
C PRO A 340 16.08 19.83 -16.15
N LEU A 341 15.19 20.82 -16.19
CA LEU A 341 13.73 20.63 -16.08
C LEU A 341 13.03 20.67 -17.43
#